data_AF-A0A353B2B7-F1
#
_entry.id   AF-A0A353B2B7-F1
#
_cell.length_a   1.000
_cell.length_b   1.000
_cell.length_c   1.000
_cell.angle_alpha   90.00
_cell.angle_beta   90.00
_cell.angle_gamma   90.00
#
_symmetry.space_group_name_H-M   'P 1'
#
loop_
_entity.id
_entity.type
_entity.pdbx_description
1 polymer ?
#
loop_
_entity_poly.entity_id
_entity_poly.type
_entity_poly.pdbx_seq_one_letter_code
_entity_poly.pdbx_strand_id
1 'polypeptide(L)' 'MQTLADATRVRLLRLLEREELSVSELCTIVQLPQSTVSRHLKVLSADAWIANRRDG' A
#
# COMPACT_ATOMS: atom_id res chain seq x y z
N MET A 1 -2.71 14.93 7.47
CA MET A 1 -3.69 14.08 8.19
C MET A 1 -4.72 13.40 7.28
N GLN A 2 -4.94 13.81 6.02
CA GLN A 2 -5.91 13.15 5.13
C GLN A 2 -5.50 11.73 4.70
N THR A 3 -4.21 11.42 4.73
CA THR A 3 -3.61 10.13 4.34
C THR A 3 -4.19 8.96 5.14
N LEU A 4 -4.36 9.10 6.46
CA LEU A 4 -4.89 8.01 7.29
C LEU A 4 -6.43 7.98 7.38
N ALA A 5 -7.13 8.90 6.72
CA ALA A 5 -8.60 8.93 6.71
C ALA A 5 -9.23 7.89 5.77
N ASP A 6 -8.42 7.14 5.01
CA ASP A 6 -8.86 6.13 4.06
C ASP A 6 -8.59 4.73 4.62
N ALA A 7 -9.64 3.94 4.76
CA ALA A 7 -9.57 2.61 5.37
C ALA A 7 -8.66 1.65 4.59
N THR A 8 -8.60 1.78 3.26
CA THR A 8 -7.71 0.96 2.42
C THR A 8 -6.25 1.29 2.70
N ARG A 9 -5.90 2.58 2.82
CA ARG A 9 -4.53 2.99 3.17
C ARG A 9 -4.12 2.50 4.56
N VAL A 10 -4.99 2.59 5.56
CA VAL A 10 -4.72 2.04 6.90
C VAL A 10 -4.52 0.53 6.86
N ARG A 11 -5.35 -0.19 6.10
CA ARG A 11 -5.22 -1.64 5.92
C ARG A 11 -3.91 -2.02 5.23
N LEU A 12 -3.52 -1.30 4.17
CA LEU A 12 -2.24 -1.52 3.49
C LEU A 12 -1.05 -1.33 4.43
N LEU A 13 -1.06 -0.26 5.25
CA LEU A 13 -0.02 -0.03 6.25
C LEU A 13 0.05 -1.17 7.28
N ARG A 14 -1.09 -1.67 7.76
CA ARG A 14 -1.12 -2.81 8.69
C ARG A 14 -0.59 -4.11 8.09
N LEU A 15 -0.76 -4.33 6.79
CA LEU A 15 -0.18 -5.49 6.11
C LEU A 15 1.33 -5.33 5.99
N LEU A 16 1.79 -4.16 5.54
CA LEU A 16 3.22 -3.86 5.35
C LEU A 16 4.01 -3.74 6.67
N GLU A 17 3.33 -3.44 7.78
CA GLU A 17 3.92 -3.47 9.13
C GLU A 17 4.28 -4.91 9.55
N ARG A 18 3.58 -5.91 9.02
CA ARG A 18 3.79 -7.33 9.38
C ARG A 18 4.89 -7.97 8.54
N GLU A 19 4.92 -7.67 7.25
CA GLU A 19 5.89 -8.23 6.31
C GLU A 19 6.01 -7.37 5.03
N GLU A 20 7.15 -7.48 4.36
CA GLU A 20 7.34 -6.86 3.04
C GLU A 20 6.49 -7.63 2.00
N LEU A 21 5.66 -6.91 1.25
CA LEU A 21 4.75 -7.49 0.26
C LEU A 21 4.89 -6.79 -1.09
N SER A 22 4.85 -7.57 -2.16
CA SER A 22 4.75 -7.06 -3.52
C SER A 22 3.38 -6.44 -3.79
N VAL A 23 3.30 -5.60 -4.82
CA VAL A 23 2.04 -4.99 -5.25
C VAL A 23 1.01 -6.07 -5.61
N SER A 24 1.44 -7.15 -6.25
CA SER A 24 0.56 -8.27 -6.64
C SER A 24 -0.02 -9.01 -5.42
N GLU A 25 0.79 -9.27 -4.40
CA GLU A 25 0.32 -9.88 -3.14
C GLU A 25 -0.68 -8.98 -2.42
N LEU A 26 -0.40 -7.67 -2.36
CA LEU A 26 -1.33 -6.70 -1.79
C LEU A 26 -2.68 -6.71 -2.53
N CYS A 27 -2.68 -6.76 -3.86
CA CYS A 27 -3.90 -6.85 -4.67
C CYS A 27 -4.72 -8.09 -4.31
N THR A 28 -4.06 -9.24 -4.18
CA THR A 28 -4.69 -10.50 -3.77
C THR A 28 -5.27 -10.41 -2.36
N ILE A 29 -4.57 -9.81 -1.39
CA ILE A 29 -5.03 -9.76 0.01
C ILE A 29 -6.20 -8.78 0.17
N VAL A 30 -6.13 -7.61 -0.45
CA VAL A 30 -7.16 -6.57 -0.30
C VAL A 30 -8.29 -6.69 -1.31
N GLN A 31 -8.16 -7.59 -2.29
CA GLN A 31 -9.14 -7.84 -3.36
C GLN A 31 -9.50 -6.57 -4.14
N LEU A 32 -8.47 -5.79 -4.50
CA LEU A 32 -8.61 -4.58 -5.31
C LEU A 32 -7.74 -4.66 -6.57
N PRO A 33 -8.14 -3.99 -7.67
CA PRO A 33 -7.31 -3.90 -8.86
C PRO A 33 -5.95 -3.25 -8.58
N GLN A 34 -4.92 -3.68 -9.32
CA GLN A 34 -3.57 -3.16 -9.20
C GLN A 34 -3.47 -1.64 -9.39
N SER A 35 -4.27 -1.05 -10.28
CA SER A 35 -4.32 0.40 -10.47
C SER A 35 -4.79 1.13 -9.21
N THR A 36 -5.78 0.59 -8.51
CA THR A 36 -6.28 1.12 -7.23
C THR A 36 -5.24 0.99 -6.14
N VAL A 37 -4.66 -0.20 -5.96
CA VAL A 37 -3.61 -0.44 -4.95
C VAL A 37 -2.41 0.47 -5.20
N SER A 38 -1.94 0.56 -6.44
CA SER A 38 -0.80 1.41 -6.82
C SER A 38 -1.07 2.89 -6.53
N ARG A 39 -2.30 3.37 -6.74
CA ARG A 39 -2.68 4.75 -6.39
C ARG A 39 -2.59 5.00 -4.89
N HIS A 40 -3.07 4.06 -4.06
CA HIS A 40 -2.95 4.16 -2.61
C HIS A 40 -1.48 4.14 -2.15
N LEU A 41 -0.66 3.24 -2.69
CA LEU A 41 0.77 3.16 -2.38
C LEU A 41 1.51 4.44 -2.79
N LYS A 42 1.15 5.04 -3.93
CA LYS A 42 1.73 6.33 -4.36
C LYS A 42 1.45 7.44 -3.35
N VAL A 43 0.22 7.52 -2.84
CA VAL A 43 -0.16 8.50 -1.80
C VAL A 43 0.62 8.23 -0.50
N LEU A 44 0.69 6.98 -0.06
CA LEU A 44 1.45 6.61 1.14
C LEU A 44 2.94 6.92 1.02
N SER A 45 3.54 6.66 -0.14
CA SER A 45 4.96 6.94 -0.39
C SER A 45 5.25 8.44 -0.49
N ALA A 46 4.35 9.22 -1.10
CA ALA A 46 4.49 10.68 -1.18
C ALA A 46 4.51 11.34 0.20
N ASP A 47 3.77 10.77 1.16
CA ASP A 47 3.70 11.21 2.55
C ASP A 47 4.71 10.47 3.46
N ALA A 48 5.67 9.74 2.88
CA ALA A 48 6.74 9.02 3.57
C ALA A 48 6.30 7.94 4.58
N TRP A 49 5.11 7.35 4.42
CA TRP A 49 4.63 6.26 5.27
C TRP A 49 5.21 4.89 4.90
N ILE A 50 5.62 4.72 3.65
CA ILE A 50 6.17 3.45 3.14
C ILE A 50 7.43 3.73 2.33
N ALA A 51 8.37 2.79 2.40
CA ALA A 51 9.46 2.68 1.44
C ALA A 51 9.05 1.72 0.31
N ASN A 52 9.63 1.90 -0.87
CA ASN A 52 9.51 0.94 -1.96
C ASN A 52 10.89 0.38 -2.31
N ARG A 53 10.94 -0.90 -2.65
CA ARG A 53 12.09 -1.56 -3.27
C ARG A 53 11.66 -2.06 -4.63
N ARG A 54 12.55 -1.95 -5.62
CA ARG A 54 12.41 -2.63 -6.90
C ARG A 54 13.34 -3.82 -6.88
N ASP A 55 12.77 -5.01 -6.82
CA ASP A 55 13.47 -6.23 -7.22
C ASP A 55 13.20 -6.45 -8.71
N GLY A 56 14.29 -6.67 -9.45
CA GLY A 56 14.27 -6.99 -10.88
C GLY A 56 14.29 -8.50 -11.08
#